data_AF-A0A2M8P680-F1
#
_entry.id   AF-A0A2M8P680-F1
#
_cell.length_a   1.000
_cell.length_b   1.000
_cell.length_c   1.000
_cell.angle_alpha   90.00
_cell.angle_beta   90.00
_cell.angle_gamma   90.00
#
_symmetry.space_group_name_H-M   'P 1'
#
loop_
_entity.id
_entity.type
_entity.pdbx_description
1 polymer ?
#
loop_
_entity_poly.entity_id
_entity_poly.type
_entity_poly.pdbx_seq_one_letter_code
_entity_poly.pdbx_strand_id
1 'polypeptide(L)'
;DPTDLYSSQPLGIRIWDDNTQVWKDFNVPVTVHNQNEAPQLDVTYRTSTDTNYNTSENGFGPNIVARLHITDDDKRAAFNNNHPYVSDNRFEVVPDANGGPVLRVKNGIVFDHETEPQVNL
;
A
#
# COMPACT_ATOMS: atom_id res chain seq x y z
N ASP A 1 -30.27 13.97 -39.27
CA ASP A 1 -28.91 14.40 -39.66
C ASP A 1 -28.95 15.91 -39.89
N PRO A 2 -28.34 16.69 -38.98
CA PRO A 2 -27.18 17.46 -39.41
C PRO A 2 -26.01 17.24 -38.44
N THR A 3 -24.99 16.54 -38.95
CA THR A 3 -23.58 16.58 -38.55
C THR A 3 -23.33 16.41 -37.05
N ASP A 4 -23.22 15.15 -36.65
CA ASP A 4 -22.70 14.71 -35.36
C ASP A 4 -21.20 15.08 -35.26
N LEU A 5 -20.93 16.34 -34.91
CA LEU A 5 -19.61 16.78 -34.49
C LEU A 5 -19.38 16.19 -33.09
N TYR A 6 -18.74 15.02 -33.04
CA TYR A 6 -18.17 14.43 -31.82
C TYR A 6 -17.06 15.35 -31.27
N SER A 7 -17.47 16.48 -30.72
CA SER A 7 -16.63 17.46 -30.05
C SER A 7 -17.06 17.51 -28.60
N SER A 8 -16.35 16.74 -27.77
CA SER A 8 -16.16 16.97 -26.33
C SER A 8 -17.39 17.36 -25.50
N GLN A 9 -18.55 16.74 -25.77
CA GLN A 9 -19.75 16.96 -24.97
C GLN A 9 -19.61 16.29 -23.60
N PRO A 10 -20.12 16.91 -22.51
CA PRO A 10 -20.16 16.25 -21.21
C PRO A 10 -20.99 14.95 -21.30
N LEU A 11 -20.53 13.90 -20.62
CA LEU A 11 -21.20 12.60 -20.58
C LEU A 11 -22.65 12.78 -20.06
N GLY A 12 -23.65 12.51 -20.90
CA GLY A 12 -25.07 12.73 -20.60
C GLY A 12 -26.00 12.11 -21.64
N ILE A 13 -27.32 12.17 -21.38
CA ILE A 13 -28.35 11.73 -22.35
C ILE A 13 -28.78 12.93 -23.16
N ARG A 14 -28.82 12.78 -24.48
CA ARG A 14 -29.28 13.82 -25.41
C ARG A 14 -30.54 13.35 -26.12
N ILE A 15 -31.59 14.17 -26.10
CA ILE A 15 -32.89 13.87 -26.72
C ILE A 15 -33.18 14.93 -27.79
N TRP A 16 -33.53 14.48 -29.00
CA TRP A 16 -33.95 15.34 -30.09
C TRP A 16 -35.42 15.74 -29.90
N ASP A 17 -35.73 17.02 -30.06
CA ASP A 17 -37.10 17.52 -30.05
C ASP A 17 -37.53 17.89 -31.48
N ASP A 18 -38.35 17.03 -32.11
CA ASP A 18 -38.82 17.22 -33.48
C ASP A 18 -39.66 18.48 -33.68
N ASN A 19 -40.32 18.99 -32.63
CA ASN A 19 -41.16 20.19 -32.73
C ASN A 19 -40.31 21.46 -32.75
N THR A 20 -39.21 21.47 -31.99
CA THR A 20 -38.34 22.65 -31.87
C THR A 20 -37.05 22.54 -32.65
N GLN A 21 -36.78 21.38 -33.28
CA GLN A 21 -35.59 21.09 -34.07
C GLN A 21 -34.28 21.38 -33.32
N VAL A 22 -34.28 21.14 -32.00
CA VAL A 22 -33.12 21.34 -31.12
C VAL A 22 -32.87 20.09 -30.27
N TRP A 23 -31.61 19.91 -29.89
CA TRP A 23 -31.20 18.90 -28.92
C TRP A 23 -31.40 19.42 -27.48
N LYS A 24 -31.85 18.54 -26.59
CA LYS A 24 -31.91 18.76 -25.15
C LYS A 24 -30.95 17.81 -24.44
N ASP A 25 -30.07 18.39 -23.63
CA ASP A 25 -29.06 17.65 -22.87
C ASP A 25 -29.52 17.43 -21.43
N PHE A 26 -29.29 16.22 -20.93
CA PHE A 26 -29.62 15.78 -19.58
C PHE A 26 -28.39 15.17 -18.93
N ASN A 27 -28.01 15.73 -17.79
CA ASN A 27 -26.95 15.16 -16.97
C ASN A 27 -27.54 14.07 -16.08
N VAL A 28 -27.01 12.85 -16.21
CA VAL A 28 -27.34 11.73 -15.32
C VAL A 28 -26.13 11.46 -14.44
N PRO A 29 -26.11 11.94 -13.18
CA PRO A 29 -24.97 11.71 -12.30
C PRO A 29 -24.89 10.22 -11.95
N VAL A 30 -23.69 9.64 -12.12
CA VAL A 30 -23.38 8.30 -11.63
C VAL A 30 -22.44 8.44 -10.44
N THR A 31 -22.84 7.89 -9.30
CA THR A 31 -22.00 7.81 -8.10
C THR A 31 -21.45 6.39 -7.97
N VAL A 32 -20.13 6.25 -7.93
CA VAL A 32 -19.48 4.99 -7.57
C VAL A 32 -19.20 5.02 -6.07
N HIS A 33 -19.57 3.95 -5.37
CA HIS A 33 -19.29 3.80 -3.95
C HIS A 33 -17.94 3.13 -3.76
N ASN A 34 -17.14 3.61 -2.80
CA ASN A 34 -15.93 2.90 -2.39
C ASN A 34 -16.31 1.55 -1.78
N GLN A 35 -15.66 0.49 -2.22
CA GLN A 35 -15.60 -0.76 -1.48
C GLN A 35 -14.35 -0.74 -0.62
N ASN A 36 -14.30 -1.59 0.41
CA ASN A 36 -13.09 -1.73 1.20
C ASN A 36 -12.18 -2.77 0.55
N GLU A 37 -10.96 -2.39 0.19
CA GLU A 37 -9.96 -3.28 -0.37
C GLU A 37 -9.08 -3.92 0.72
N ALA A 38 -8.26 -4.90 0.33
CA ALA A 38 -7.25 -5.45 1.24
C ALA A 38 -6.00 -4.55 1.23
N PRO A 39 -5.28 -4.43 2.36
CA PRO A 39 -4.05 -3.67 2.39
C PRO A 39 -2.95 -4.34 1.55
N GLN A 40 -2.05 -3.53 1.03
CA GLN A 40 -0.86 -3.96 0.32
C GLN A 40 0.37 -3.79 1.20
N LEU A 41 1.26 -4.79 1.17
CA LEU A 41 2.56 -4.77 1.84
C LEU A 41 3.65 -4.80 0.78
N ASP A 42 4.51 -3.78 0.78
CA ASP A 42 5.78 -3.78 0.08
C ASP A 42 6.91 -3.90 1.11
N VAL A 43 7.86 -4.80 0.84
CA VAL A 43 8.98 -5.13 1.73
C VAL A 43 10.28 -4.80 1.03
N THR A 44 10.96 -3.78 1.54
CA THR A 44 12.32 -3.47 1.12
C THR A 44 13.29 -4.21 2.03
N TYR A 45 13.71 -5.40 1.59
CA TYR A 45 14.83 -6.13 2.18
C TYR A 45 16.15 -5.39 1.89
N ARG A 46 17.05 -5.32 2.88
CA ARG A 46 18.35 -4.68 2.68
C ARG A 46 19.41 -5.69 2.27
N THR A 47 20.21 -5.33 1.29
CA THR A 47 21.38 -6.09 0.86
C THR A 47 22.63 -5.60 1.62
N SER A 48 23.68 -6.43 1.62
CA SER A 48 24.90 -6.29 2.45
C SER A 48 25.74 -5.02 2.26
N THR A 49 25.27 -4.03 1.49
CA THR A 49 25.94 -2.75 1.26
C THR A 49 25.44 -1.61 2.16
N ASP A 50 24.44 -1.84 3.00
CA ASP A 50 23.89 -0.84 3.93
C ASP A 50 24.70 -0.80 5.24
N THR A 51 25.69 0.10 5.30
CA THR A 51 26.75 0.15 6.34
C THR A 51 26.29 0.42 7.77
N ASN A 52 24.99 0.65 8.01
CA ASN A 52 24.42 0.93 9.34
C ASN A 52 23.53 -0.20 9.89
N TYR A 53 23.38 -1.32 9.18
CA TYR A 53 22.37 -2.34 9.50
C TYR A 53 22.88 -3.75 9.19
N ASN A 54 23.84 -4.22 9.99
CA ASN A 54 24.29 -5.60 9.95
C ASN A 54 23.41 -6.46 10.87
N THR A 55 22.65 -7.40 10.33
CA THR A 55 22.28 -8.63 11.08
C THR A 55 23.49 -9.56 11.10
N SER A 56 24.62 -9.05 11.62
CA SER A 56 25.70 -9.94 12.01
C SER A 56 25.15 -10.81 13.14
N GLU A 57 25.40 -12.11 13.11
CA GLU A 57 25.15 -13.02 14.24
C GLU A 57 25.64 -12.45 15.58
N ASN A 58 26.66 -11.58 15.52
CA ASN A 58 27.32 -10.92 16.63
C ASN A 58 27.18 -9.37 16.57
N GLY A 59 26.24 -8.84 15.79
CA GLY A 59 26.12 -7.43 15.47
C GLY A 59 25.65 -6.58 16.65
N PHE A 60 26.48 -5.61 17.07
CA PHE A 60 26.04 -4.52 17.93
C PHE A 60 25.37 -3.44 17.07
N GLY A 61 24.03 -3.38 17.09
CA GLY A 61 23.22 -2.38 16.38
C GLY A 61 21.75 -2.76 16.31
N PRO A 62 20.85 -1.89 15.81
CA PRO A 62 19.48 -2.28 15.53
C PRO A 62 19.49 -3.36 14.43
N ASN A 63 19.14 -4.60 14.80
CA ASN A 63 19.09 -5.78 13.91
C ASN A 63 17.91 -5.70 12.92
N ILE A 64 17.84 -4.63 12.11
CA ILE A 64 16.78 -4.45 11.12
C ILE A 64 16.98 -5.43 9.97
N VAL A 65 15.91 -6.14 9.65
CA VAL A 65 15.81 -7.11 8.55
C VAL A 65 15.26 -6.43 7.30
N ALA A 66 14.19 -5.63 7.47
CA ALA A 66 13.52 -4.97 6.36
C ALA A 66 12.77 -3.71 6.78
N ARG A 67 12.53 -2.83 5.81
CA ARG A 67 11.57 -1.73 5.92
C ARG A 67 10.25 -2.19 5.35
N LEU A 68 9.16 -1.88 6.06
CA LEU A 68 7.81 -2.24 5.64
C LEU A 68 7.10 -0.99 5.13
N HIS A 69 6.47 -1.10 3.97
CA HIS A 69 5.59 -0.08 3.44
C HIS A 69 4.20 -0.68 3.29
N ILE A 70 3.26 -0.20 4.09
CA ILE A 70 1.90 -0.74 4.13
C ILE A 70 0.95 0.35 3.65
N THR A 71 0.26 0.07 2.55
CA THR A 71 -0.70 0.99 1.93
C THR A 71 -2.07 0.36 1.90
N ASP A 72 -3.08 1.22 2.01
CA ASP A 72 -4.48 0.86 1.87
C ASP A 72 -5.14 2.07 1.21
N ASP A 73 -5.79 1.85 0.06
CA ASP A 73 -6.34 2.91 -0.78
C ASP A 73 -7.66 3.47 -0.21
N ASP A 74 -8.25 2.79 0.79
CA ASP A 74 -9.39 3.30 1.52
C ASP A 74 -9.03 4.53 2.35
N LYS A 75 -9.99 5.45 2.49
CA LYS A 75 -9.84 6.53 3.47
C LYS A 75 -9.53 5.91 4.83
N ARG A 76 -8.49 6.45 5.50
CA ARG A 76 -7.89 6.17 6.82
C ARG A 76 -8.78 5.56 7.94
N ALA A 77 -10.11 5.58 7.81
CA ALA A 77 -11.07 5.00 8.74
C ALA A 77 -11.11 3.46 8.76
N ALA A 78 -10.69 2.76 7.68
CA ALA A 78 -10.69 1.29 7.67
C ALA A 78 -9.35 0.66 8.07
N PHE A 79 -8.24 1.35 7.85
CA PHE A 79 -6.90 0.84 8.19
C PHE A 79 -6.56 1.10 9.67
N ASN A 80 -7.19 0.31 10.53
CA ASN A 80 -7.24 0.46 11.99
C ASN A 80 -5.95 0.02 12.72
N ASN A 81 -4.81 0.67 12.45
CA ASN A 81 -3.65 0.89 13.36
C ASN A 81 -2.25 0.78 12.70
N ASN A 82 -2.11 0.46 11.41
CA ASN A 82 -0.79 0.28 10.76
C ASN A 82 0.18 -0.66 11.51
N HIS A 83 -0.30 -1.53 12.41
CA HIS A 83 0.56 -2.42 13.19
C HIS A 83 0.52 -3.82 12.58
N PRO A 84 1.49 -4.16 11.70
CA PRO A 84 1.65 -5.53 11.24
C PRO A 84 2.00 -6.45 12.42
N TYR A 85 1.45 -7.66 12.38
CA TYR A 85 1.77 -8.73 13.30
C TYR A 85 2.88 -9.61 12.71
N VAL A 86 3.81 -10.05 13.55
CA VAL A 86 4.84 -11.03 13.16
C VAL A 86 4.60 -12.31 13.94
N SER A 87 4.48 -13.42 13.22
CA SER A 87 4.19 -14.75 13.77
C SER A 87 5.35 -15.30 14.59
N ASP A 88 6.58 -15.06 14.14
CA ASP A 88 7.80 -15.48 14.82
C ASP A 88 8.15 -14.52 15.97
N ASN A 89 8.20 -15.07 17.19
CA ASN A 89 8.41 -14.30 18.40
C ASN A 89 9.82 -13.69 18.53
N ARG A 90 10.77 -14.11 17.69
CA ARG A 90 12.15 -13.59 17.62
C ARG A 90 12.22 -12.22 16.95
N PHE A 91 11.19 -11.87 16.19
CA PHE A 91 11.11 -10.63 15.44
C PHE A 91 10.05 -9.71 16.02
N GLU A 92 10.18 -8.43 15.69
CA GLU A 92 9.21 -7.40 16.01
C GLU A 92 9.17 -6.33 14.93
N VAL A 93 8.02 -5.67 14.81
CA VAL A 93 7.90 -4.45 14.03
C VAL A 93 7.87 -3.26 14.97
N VAL A 94 8.81 -2.33 14.76
CA VAL A 94 8.94 -1.10 15.54
C VAL A 94 8.99 0.10 14.61
N PRO A 95 8.65 1.32 15.06
CA PRO A 95 8.91 2.52 14.28
C PRO A 95 10.43 2.78 14.15
N ASP A 96 10.86 3.22 12.98
CA ASP A 96 12.21 3.72 12.74
C ASP A 96 12.36 5.20 13.16
N ALA A 97 13.54 5.77 12.95
CA ALA A 97 13.81 7.18 13.26
C ALA A 97 12.94 8.18 12.48
N ASN A 98 12.35 7.76 11.36
CA ASN A 98 11.45 8.57 10.53
C ASN A 98 9.97 8.25 10.80
N GLY A 99 9.67 7.37 11.77
CA GLY A 99 8.32 6.96 12.15
C GLY A 99 7.69 5.86 11.29
N GLY A 100 8.43 5.27 10.34
CA GLY A 100 7.96 4.17 9.50
C GLY A 100 8.22 2.79 10.13
N PRO A 101 7.38 1.76 9.87
CA PRO A 101 7.57 0.44 10.45
C PRO A 101 8.79 -0.29 9.88
N VAL A 102 9.60 -0.86 10.75
CA VAL A 102 10.75 -1.70 10.41
C VAL A 102 10.64 -3.04 11.11
N LEU A 103 10.86 -4.12 10.34
CA LEU A 103 11.01 -5.47 10.88
C LEU A 103 12.44 -5.62 11.39
N ARG A 104 12.58 -5.99 12.66
CA ARG A 104 13.88 -6.25 13.28
C ARG A 104 13.86 -7.52 14.12
N VAL A 105 15.05 -8.05 14.37
CA VAL A 105 15.28 -9.08 15.40
C VAL A 105 15.22 -8.41 16.77
N LYS A 106 14.54 -9.04 17.73
CA LYS A 106 14.49 -8.57 19.12
C LYS A 106 15.87 -8.59 19.77
N ASN A 107 16.04 -7.75 20.78
CA ASN A 107 17.27 -7.72 21.56
C ASN A 107 17.53 -9.07 22.25
N GLY A 108 18.79 -9.52 22.20
CA GLY A 108 19.22 -10.77 22.85
C GLY A 108 18.89 -12.04 22.08
N ILE A 109 18.26 -11.94 20.92
CA ILE A 109 18.12 -13.08 19.99
C ILE A 109 19.37 -13.17 19.14
N VAL A 110 19.92 -14.38 19.07
CA VAL A 110 21.02 -14.76 18.19
C VAL A 110 20.55 -15.91 17.31
N PHE A 111 21.04 -15.94 16.07
CA PHE A 111 20.81 -17.05 15.15
C PHE A 111 22.13 -17.78 14.95
N ASP A 112 22.05 -19.10 14.89
CA ASP A 112 23.18 -19.96 14.56
C ASP A 112 23.04 -20.37 13.09
N HIS A 113 23.95 -19.89 12.24
CA HIS A 113 23.87 -20.13 10.80
C HIS A 113 24.00 -21.62 10.46
N GLU A 114 24.83 -22.34 11.22
CA GLU A 114 25.08 -23.76 11.03
C GLU A 114 23.85 -24.62 11.37
N THR A 115 22.99 -24.14 12.27
CA THR A 115 21.78 -24.84 12.71
C THR A 115 20.52 -24.35 11.99
N GLU A 116 20.42 -23.05 11.70
CA GLU A 116 19.26 -22.43 11.05
C GLU A 116 19.72 -21.35 10.05
N PRO A 117 20.13 -21.76 8.84
CA PRO A 117 20.67 -20.83 7.84
C PRO A 117 19.60 -19.91 7.24
N GLN A 118 18.31 -20.20 7.45
CA GLN A 118 17.19 -19.43 6.93
C GLN A 118 15.99 -19.48 7.88
N VAL A 119 15.35 -18.32 8.06
CA VAL A 119 14.07 -18.17 8.77
C VAL A 119 12.99 -17.78 7.76
N ASN A 120 11.83 -18.43 7.82
CA ASN A 120 10.66 -18.07 7.02
C ASN A 120 9.62 -17.41 7.92
N LEU A 121 9.14 -16.23 7.51
CA LEU A 121 8.19 -15.39 8.24
C LEU A 121 6.83 -15.30 7.55
#